data_AF-A0A401SKJ0-F1
#
_entry.id   AF-A0A401SKJ0-F1
#
_cell.length_a   1.000
_cell.length_b   1.000
_cell.length_c   1.000
_cell.angle_alpha   90.00
_cell.angle_beta   90.00
_cell.angle_gamma   90.00
#
_symmetry.space_group_name_H-M   'P 1'
#
loop_
_entity.id
_entity.type
_entity.pdbx_description
1 polymer ?
#
loop_
_entity_poly.entity_id
_entity_poly.type
_entity_poly.pdbx_seq_one_letter_code
_entity_poly.pdbx_strand_id
1 'polypeptide(L)'
;MLRPLGLPAVNLQSRDSSRYPPPHPGDVTGPERAGLQGGGIKTKTEANRLRGQRQKRSGLAIDIQEVAKRSRARRPGTQDGERMVSPVTVVKNEGPKLVPFFKATCVYFVLWLPTSSPSWFSALIKCLPIFCLWVFLLAHGINFLGTRSNARKILAGLIFSALGDAFLIWQEQGYFVHGLLMFAITHILYTSAFGMKPLNPEPGCGVVVICGISYCLLYPYLSGPFTYLVAVYIALIGFMGWRAIAGVQLFNDLWTWTKLCACLGAVLFMVSDLTIAVNKFCFPVPYSRAIIMATYYAAQMLISLSVVECKDDNDRNVRKMN
;
A
#
# COMPACT_ATOMS: atom_id res chain seq x y z
N MET A 1 -8.01 51.82 14.61
CA MET A 1 -9.09 50.87 15.01
C MET A 1 -8.55 49.45 14.88
N LEU A 2 -8.01 48.87 15.96
CA LEU A 2 -7.61 47.47 16.05
C LEU A 2 -7.98 46.99 17.45
N ARG A 3 -8.95 46.07 17.55
CA ARG A 3 -9.31 45.33 18.77
C ARG A 3 -8.58 43.97 18.74
N PRO A 4 -7.92 43.53 19.82
CA PRO A 4 -7.53 42.14 19.99
C PRO A 4 -8.69 41.35 20.62
N LEU A 5 -9.03 40.19 20.02
CA LEU A 5 -9.92 39.19 20.61
C LEU A 5 -9.16 38.38 21.66
N GLY A 6 -9.64 38.45 22.91
CA GLY A 6 -9.19 37.59 24.00
C GLY A 6 -9.82 36.20 23.93
N LEU A 7 -9.01 35.17 24.17
CA LEU A 7 -9.44 33.80 24.46
C LEU A 7 -9.64 33.64 25.98
N PRO A 8 -10.69 32.97 26.45
CA PRO A 8 -10.88 32.71 27.87
C PRO A 8 -10.11 31.47 28.34
N ALA A 9 -9.61 31.56 29.58
CA ALA A 9 -8.94 30.50 30.33
C ALA A 9 -9.90 29.34 30.67
N VAL A 10 -9.43 28.10 30.51
CA VAL A 10 -10.12 26.89 30.94
C VAL A 10 -9.74 26.61 32.40
N ASN A 11 -10.76 26.59 33.25
CA ASN A 11 -10.69 26.37 34.69
C ASN A 11 -10.70 24.85 34.99
N LEU A 12 -9.70 24.37 35.72
CA LEU A 12 -9.60 22.98 36.18
C LEU A 12 -10.36 22.83 37.49
N GLN A 13 -11.63 22.40 37.41
CA GLN A 13 -12.42 22.04 38.58
C GLN A 13 -12.48 20.51 38.75
N SER A 14 -11.96 20.08 39.89
CA SER A 14 -12.12 18.81 40.61
C SER A 14 -13.24 17.86 40.15
N ARG A 15 -12.87 16.63 39.77
CA ARG A 15 -13.81 15.50 39.70
C ARG A 15 -13.67 14.61 40.93
N ASP A 16 -14.76 14.65 41.69
CA ASP A 16 -15.31 13.78 42.71
C ASP A 16 -14.93 12.29 42.61
N SER A 17 -14.46 11.74 43.73
CA SER A 17 -14.16 10.33 43.94
C SER A 17 -14.97 9.83 45.14
N SER A 18 -16.14 9.27 44.88
CA SER A 18 -16.90 8.53 45.89
C SER A 18 -17.73 7.41 45.25
N ARG A 19 -17.27 6.17 45.44
CA ARG A 19 -18.08 4.95 45.43
C ARG A 19 -17.21 3.81 45.95
N TYR A 20 -17.37 3.45 47.23
CA TYR A 20 -17.42 2.08 47.77
C TYR A 20 -17.70 2.18 49.30
N PRO A 21 -18.57 1.32 49.89
CA PRO A 21 -18.97 1.40 51.29
C PRO A 21 -17.99 0.67 52.25
N PRO A 22 -18.02 0.97 53.56
CA PRO A 22 -17.12 0.38 54.56
C PRO A 22 -17.63 -0.98 55.08
N PRO A 23 -16.76 -1.86 55.62
CA PRO A 23 -17.19 -3.02 56.38
C PRO A 23 -17.40 -2.69 57.87
N HIS A 24 -18.39 -3.39 58.46
CA HIS A 24 -18.79 -3.30 59.87
C HIS A 24 -17.78 -3.96 60.85
N PRO A 25 -17.83 -3.61 62.16
CA PRO A 25 -16.92 -4.09 63.19
C PRO A 25 -17.50 -5.24 64.06
N GLY A 26 -16.60 -5.99 64.70
CA GLY A 26 -16.85 -7.05 65.69
C GLY A 26 -16.30 -8.40 65.19
N ASP A 27 -15.49 -9.18 65.89
CA ASP A 27 -15.55 -9.45 67.32
C ASP A 27 -14.21 -9.97 67.89
N VAL A 28 -14.10 -9.89 69.20
CA VAL A 28 -12.95 -10.18 70.07
C VAL A 28 -12.78 -11.69 70.26
N THR A 29 -11.53 -12.18 70.37
CA THR A 29 -11.03 -13.10 71.42
C THR A 29 -9.61 -13.62 71.09
N GLY A 30 -8.65 -13.39 71.99
CA GLY A 30 -7.49 -14.29 72.16
C GLY A 30 -7.87 -15.46 73.09
N PRO A 31 -6.95 -16.26 73.66
CA PRO A 31 -5.48 -16.27 73.57
C PRO A 31 -5.00 -17.63 72.95
N GLU A 32 -3.71 -17.96 72.81
CA GLU A 32 -2.96 -18.73 73.82
C GLU A 32 -1.56 -19.07 73.27
N ARG A 33 -0.54 -18.96 74.11
CA ARG A 33 0.82 -19.48 73.87
C ARG A 33 0.87 -20.95 74.29
N ALA A 34 1.44 -21.82 73.47
CA ALA A 34 2.09 -23.05 73.94
C ALA A 34 3.30 -23.37 73.06
N GLY A 35 4.45 -23.57 73.70
CA GLY A 35 5.66 -24.07 73.05
C GLY A 35 5.75 -25.60 73.08
N LEU A 36 6.95 -26.07 72.69
CA LEU A 36 7.54 -27.41 72.81
C LEU A 36 7.46 -28.36 71.60
N GLN A 37 8.67 -28.58 71.05
CA GLN A 37 9.32 -29.86 70.72
C GLN A 37 8.59 -30.95 69.91
N GLY A 38 9.34 -31.51 68.95
CA GLY A 38 9.10 -32.81 68.32
C GLY A 38 9.41 -32.72 66.82
N GLY A 39 10.51 -33.28 66.33
CA GLY A 39 10.68 -34.72 66.24
C GLY A 39 10.15 -35.18 64.87
N GLY A 40 11.05 -35.44 63.94
CA GLY A 40 10.69 -35.70 62.54
C GLY A 40 9.82 -36.93 62.35
N ILE A 41 8.88 -36.84 61.42
CA ILE A 41 8.49 -37.90 60.47
C ILE A 41 8.06 -37.14 59.20
N LYS A 42 8.95 -37.01 58.21
CA LYS A 42 8.52 -36.68 56.84
C LYS A 42 7.81 -37.93 56.32
N THR A 43 6.49 -37.88 56.27
CA THR A 43 5.67 -38.98 55.76
C THR A 43 6.10 -39.31 54.33
N LYS A 44 6.22 -40.61 54.01
CA LYS A 44 6.57 -41.12 52.67
C LYS A 44 5.76 -40.48 51.54
N THR A 45 4.56 -39.99 51.86
CA THR A 45 3.63 -39.28 50.97
C THR A 45 4.17 -37.94 50.47
N GLU A 46 4.80 -37.11 51.31
CA GLU A 46 5.39 -35.83 50.88
C GLU A 46 6.67 -36.04 50.04
N ALA A 47 7.49 -37.03 50.40
CA ALA A 47 8.68 -37.38 49.63
C ALA A 47 8.31 -37.88 48.22
N ASN A 48 7.22 -38.65 48.08
CA ASN A 48 6.72 -39.08 46.77
C ASN A 48 6.10 -37.94 45.95
N ARG A 49 5.41 -36.98 46.60
CA ARG A 49 4.90 -35.77 45.93
C ARG A 49 6.02 -34.89 45.37
N LEU A 50 7.08 -34.70 46.16
CA LEU A 50 8.26 -33.93 45.73
C LEU A 50 9.05 -34.65 44.63
N ARG A 51 9.17 -35.99 44.69
CA ARG A 51 9.77 -36.79 43.59
C ARG A 51 8.96 -36.68 42.30
N GLY A 52 7.63 -36.77 42.38
CA GLY A 52 6.74 -36.61 41.22
C GLY A 52 6.82 -35.22 40.58
N GLN A 53 6.88 -34.15 41.39
CA GLN A 53 7.07 -32.78 40.87
C GLN A 53 8.45 -32.57 40.23
N ARG A 54 9.51 -33.16 40.80
CA ARG A 54 10.87 -33.07 40.23
C ARG A 54 10.96 -33.82 38.90
N GLN A 55 10.30 -34.98 38.79
CA GLN A 55 10.26 -35.76 37.55
C GLN A 55 9.40 -35.10 36.47
N LYS A 56 8.28 -34.45 36.84
CA LYS A 56 7.45 -33.68 35.90
C LYS A 56 8.17 -32.42 35.39
N ARG A 57 8.94 -31.73 36.25
CA ARG A 57 9.82 -30.61 35.84
C ARG A 57 10.97 -31.07 34.95
N SER A 58 11.54 -32.26 35.20
CA SER A 58 12.57 -32.86 34.35
C SER A 58 12.02 -33.22 32.96
N GLY A 59 10.81 -33.81 32.89
CA GLY A 59 10.15 -34.13 31.63
C GLY A 59 9.82 -32.89 30.81
N LEU A 60 9.31 -31.84 31.46
CA LEU A 60 9.03 -30.55 30.79
C LEU A 60 10.31 -29.86 30.30
N ALA A 61 11.41 -29.95 31.04
CA ALA A 61 12.70 -29.40 30.62
C ALA A 61 13.27 -30.15 29.41
N ILE A 62 13.12 -31.49 29.38
CA ILE A 62 13.52 -32.32 28.23
C ILE A 62 12.66 -31.99 27.00
N ASP A 63 11.34 -31.83 27.15
CA ASP A 63 10.47 -31.44 26.04
C ASP A 63 10.79 -30.04 25.50
N ILE A 64 11.09 -29.06 26.37
CA ILE A 64 11.51 -27.72 25.92
C ILE A 64 12.88 -27.79 25.23
N GLN A 65 13.82 -28.60 25.73
CA GLN A 65 15.11 -28.80 25.06
C GLN A 65 14.96 -29.52 23.71
N GLU A 66 14.05 -30.47 23.59
CA GLU A 66 13.79 -31.22 22.36
C GLU A 66 13.03 -30.37 21.34
N VAL A 67 12.11 -29.51 21.79
CA VAL A 67 11.44 -28.49 20.96
C VAL A 67 12.44 -27.40 20.54
N ALA A 68 13.36 -26.98 21.41
CA ALA A 68 14.46 -26.07 21.08
C ALA A 68 15.48 -26.70 20.11
N LYS A 69 15.73 -28.02 20.24
CA LYS A 69 16.56 -28.80 19.30
C LYS A 69 15.87 -28.96 17.96
N ARG A 70 14.56 -29.23 17.92
CA ARG A 70 13.76 -29.34 16.68
C ARG A 70 13.61 -28.00 15.95
N SER A 71 13.55 -26.89 16.69
CA SER A 71 13.57 -25.54 16.12
C SER A 71 14.97 -25.10 15.66
N ARG A 72 16.05 -25.63 16.25
CA ARG A 72 17.43 -25.48 15.72
C ARG A 72 17.78 -26.44 14.59
N ALA A 73 17.18 -27.62 14.52
CA ALA A 73 17.39 -28.64 13.49
C ALA A 73 16.56 -28.41 12.21
N ARG A 74 15.59 -27.49 12.23
CA ARG A 74 14.96 -26.90 11.03
C ARG A 74 15.73 -25.70 10.49
N ARG A 75 17.06 -25.82 10.39
CA ARG A 75 17.84 -25.01 9.44
C ARG A 75 18.38 -25.97 8.39
N PRO A 76 17.64 -26.20 7.28
CA PRO A 76 18.34 -26.52 6.05
C PRO A 76 19.22 -25.31 5.75
N GLY A 77 20.52 -25.54 5.72
CA GLY A 77 21.44 -24.63 5.06
C GLY A 77 21.12 -24.66 3.57
N THR A 78 20.18 -23.82 3.15
CA THR A 78 20.13 -23.32 1.78
C THR A 78 20.51 -21.86 1.88
N GLN A 79 21.57 -21.50 1.16
CA GLN A 79 21.72 -20.14 0.65
C GLN A 79 20.50 -19.87 -0.25
N ASP A 80 19.36 -19.55 0.34
CA ASP A 80 18.33 -18.78 -0.33
C ASP A 80 18.85 -17.34 -0.31
N GLY A 81 19.90 -17.07 -1.09
CA GLY A 81 20.03 -15.74 -1.66
C GLY A 81 18.69 -15.49 -2.33
N GLU A 82 17.98 -14.45 -1.92
CA GLU A 82 16.75 -13.99 -2.56
C GLU A 82 17.02 -13.92 -4.05
N ARG A 83 16.68 -15.00 -4.77
CA ARG A 83 16.95 -15.10 -6.20
C ARG A 83 15.97 -14.11 -6.80
N MET A 84 16.47 -12.91 -7.11
CA MET A 84 15.70 -11.90 -7.82
C MET A 84 15.05 -12.58 -9.00
N VAL A 85 13.71 -12.63 -9.00
CA VAL A 85 12.96 -13.17 -10.13
C VAL A 85 13.42 -12.41 -11.37
N SER A 86 14.03 -13.11 -12.32
CA SER A 86 14.53 -12.47 -13.53
C SER A 86 13.38 -11.77 -14.25
N PRO A 87 13.54 -10.51 -14.71
CA PRO A 87 12.54 -9.82 -15.52
C PRO A 87 12.03 -10.67 -16.69
N VAL A 88 12.91 -11.50 -17.26
CA VAL A 88 12.61 -12.41 -18.36
C VAL A 88 11.59 -13.50 -17.96
N THR A 89 11.68 -14.01 -16.73
CA THR A 89 10.72 -14.98 -16.18
C THR A 89 9.36 -14.35 -15.96
N VAL A 90 9.32 -13.10 -15.47
CA VAL A 90 8.06 -12.37 -15.29
C VAL A 90 7.37 -12.11 -16.63
N VAL A 91 8.12 -11.66 -17.63
CA VAL A 91 7.58 -11.41 -18.98
C VAL A 91 7.05 -12.70 -19.61
N LYS A 92 7.73 -13.84 -19.42
CA LYS A 92 7.26 -15.12 -19.96
C LYS A 92 5.99 -15.63 -19.28
N ASN A 93 5.86 -15.46 -17.97
CA ASN A 93 4.74 -15.99 -17.20
C ASN A 93 3.49 -15.07 -17.22
N GLU A 94 3.70 -13.75 -17.27
CA GLU A 94 2.60 -12.77 -17.24
C GLU A 94 2.28 -12.16 -18.62
N GLY A 95 3.22 -12.22 -19.57
CA GLY A 95 3.05 -11.71 -20.93
C GLY A 95 1.78 -12.21 -21.64
N PRO A 96 1.44 -13.52 -21.62
CA PRO A 96 0.23 -14.02 -22.25
C PRO A 96 -1.06 -13.40 -21.69
N LYS A 97 -1.09 -13.07 -20.39
CA LYS A 97 -2.27 -12.46 -19.75
C LYS A 97 -2.40 -10.97 -20.05
N LEU A 98 -1.31 -10.31 -20.47
CA LEU A 98 -1.31 -8.90 -20.91
C LEU A 98 -1.62 -8.73 -22.40
N VAL A 99 -1.71 -9.81 -23.18
CA VAL A 99 -2.06 -9.74 -24.62
C VAL A 99 -3.36 -8.95 -24.87
N PRO A 100 -4.45 -9.12 -24.09
CA PRO A 100 -5.66 -8.31 -24.27
C PRO A 100 -5.42 -6.82 -24.09
N PHE A 101 -4.59 -6.43 -23.11
CA PHE A 101 -4.21 -5.04 -22.87
C PHE A 101 -3.47 -4.45 -24.07
N PHE A 102 -2.43 -5.11 -24.56
CA PHE A 102 -1.68 -4.62 -25.73
C PHE A 102 -2.58 -4.52 -26.97
N LYS A 103 -3.45 -5.51 -27.21
CA LYS A 103 -4.43 -5.44 -28.30
C LYS A 103 -5.36 -4.24 -28.16
N ALA A 104 -5.92 -4.00 -26.98
CA ALA A 104 -6.78 -2.86 -26.73
C ALA A 104 -6.04 -1.52 -26.92
N THR A 105 -4.79 -1.43 -26.46
CA THR A 105 -3.93 -0.25 -26.67
C THR A 105 -3.67 -0.03 -28.16
N CYS A 106 -3.34 -1.07 -28.92
CA CYS A 106 -3.18 -0.97 -30.38
C CYS A 106 -4.48 -0.51 -31.05
N VAL A 107 -5.63 -1.06 -30.68
CA VAL A 107 -6.94 -0.64 -31.20
C VAL A 107 -7.18 0.85 -30.92
N TYR A 108 -6.88 1.34 -29.71
CA TYR A 108 -7.00 2.76 -29.38
C TYR A 108 -6.15 3.64 -30.31
N PHE A 109 -4.87 3.29 -30.50
CA PHE A 109 -3.96 4.07 -31.34
C PHE A 109 -4.26 3.97 -32.83
N VAL A 110 -4.76 2.82 -33.31
CA VAL A 110 -5.11 2.61 -34.72
C VAL A 110 -6.42 3.32 -35.07
N LEU A 111 -7.45 3.22 -34.24
CA LEU A 111 -8.73 3.88 -34.50
C LEU A 111 -8.61 5.41 -34.44
N TRP A 112 -7.71 5.93 -33.60
CA TRP A 112 -7.37 7.35 -33.48
C TRP A 112 -8.58 8.30 -33.55
N LEU A 113 -9.68 7.95 -32.87
CA LEU A 113 -10.97 8.62 -33.00
C LEU A 113 -10.85 10.13 -32.70
N PRO A 114 -11.38 11.04 -33.54
CA PRO A 114 -11.19 12.47 -33.36
C PRO A 114 -11.80 12.98 -32.04
N THR A 115 -11.04 13.84 -31.33
CA THR A 115 -11.46 14.43 -30.04
C THR A 115 -12.62 15.42 -30.21
N SER A 116 -12.84 15.95 -31.42
CA SER A 116 -13.86 16.95 -31.73
C SER A 116 -15.30 16.44 -31.62
N SER A 117 -15.50 15.12 -31.59
CA SER A 117 -16.82 14.49 -31.46
C SER A 117 -16.83 13.55 -30.25
N PRO A 118 -17.03 14.08 -29.03
CA PRO A 118 -17.07 13.25 -27.83
C PRO A 118 -18.25 12.28 -27.92
N SER A 119 -17.97 10.99 -27.79
CA SER A 119 -18.95 9.92 -27.91
C SER A 119 -18.71 8.86 -26.86
N TRP A 120 -19.78 8.17 -26.46
CA TRP A 120 -19.70 7.00 -25.59
C TRP A 120 -18.79 5.91 -26.17
N PHE A 121 -18.74 5.80 -27.50
CA PHE A 121 -17.82 4.89 -28.18
C PHE A 121 -16.34 5.29 -27.99
N SER A 122 -16.01 6.58 -28.12
CA SER A 122 -14.66 7.09 -27.85
C SER A 122 -14.24 6.85 -26.41
N ALA A 123 -15.14 7.08 -25.45
CA ALA A 123 -14.91 6.77 -24.04
C ALA A 123 -14.67 5.26 -23.82
N LEU A 124 -15.49 4.39 -24.41
CA LEU A 124 -15.33 2.95 -24.31
C LEU A 124 -13.96 2.50 -24.83
N ILE A 125 -13.56 2.96 -26.01
CA ILE A 125 -12.27 2.61 -26.63
C ILE A 125 -11.09 3.13 -25.78
N LYS A 126 -11.22 4.32 -25.18
CA LYS A 126 -10.21 4.89 -24.28
C LYS A 126 -10.09 4.11 -22.96
N CYS A 127 -11.19 3.61 -22.41
CA CYS A 127 -11.20 2.86 -21.15
C CYS A 127 -10.84 1.38 -21.33
N LEU A 128 -10.92 0.84 -22.55
CA LEU A 128 -10.74 -0.58 -22.84
C LEU A 128 -9.39 -1.15 -22.36
N PRO A 129 -8.23 -0.48 -22.57
CA PRO A 129 -6.96 -0.99 -22.05
C PRO A 129 -6.96 -1.10 -20.52
N ILE A 130 -7.53 -0.12 -19.81
CA ILE A 130 -7.61 -0.12 -18.35
C ILE A 130 -8.52 -1.26 -17.87
N PHE A 131 -9.64 -1.49 -18.56
CA PHE A 131 -10.52 -2.63 -18.28
C PHE A 131 -9.80 -3.97 -18.45
N CYS A 132 -8.95 -4.12 -19.46
CA CYS A 132 -8.12 -5.32 -19.61
C CYS A 132 -7.19 -5.54 -18.41
N LEU A 133 -6.65 -4.47 -17.81
CA LEU A 133 -5.83 -4.58 -16.59
C LEU A 133 -6.66 -4.99 -15.36
N TRP A 134 -7.94 -4.64 -15.29
CA TRP A 134 -8.83 -5.14 -14.22
C TRP A 134 -9.00 -6.64 -14.33
N VAL A 135 -9.29 -7.12 -15.54
CA VAL A 135 -9.45 -8.55 -15.82
C VAL A 135 -8.14 -9.28 -15.54
N PHE A 136 -7.00 -8.71 -15.90
CA PHE A 136 -5.66 -9.25 -15.59
C PHE A 136 -5.45 -9.45 -14.08
N LEU A 137 -5.82 -8.47 -13.24
CA LEU A 137 -5.71 -8.60 -11.78
C LEU A 137 -6.74 -9.60 -11.21
N LEU A 138 -7.95 -9.64 -11.75
CA LEU A 138 -8.98 -10.59 -11.33
C LEU A 138 -8.62 -12.03 -11.71
N ALA A 139 -7.96 -12.24 -12.85
CA ALA A 139 -7.49 -13.54 -13.32
C ALA A 139 -6.41 -14.15 -12.42
N HIS A 140 -5.72 -13.34 -11.61
CA HIS A 140 -4.82 -13.82 -10.56
C HIS A 140 -5.56 -14.40 -9.33
N GLY A 141 -6.89 -14.24 -9.28
CA GLY A 141 -7.79 -14.88 -8.34
C GLY A 141 -8.41 -13.93 -7.32
N ILE A 142 -9.69 -14.15 -7.01
CA ILE A 142 -10.40 -13.37 -5.99
C ILE A 142 -9.77 -13.57 -4.59
N ASN A 143 -9.24 -14.77 -4.32
CA ASN A 143 -8.48 -15.05 -3.09
C ASN A 143 -7.17 -14.24 -3.00
N PHE A 144 -6.54 -13.92 -4.13
CA PHE A 144 -5.36 -13.05 -4.18
C PHE A 144 -5.74 -11.60 -3.80
N LEU A 145 -6.89 -11.11 -4.28
CA LEU A 145 -7.43 -9.79 -3.89
C LEU A 145 -7.93 -9.75 -2.43
N GLY A 146 -8.45 -10.88 -1.92
CA GLY A 146 -8.90 -11.01 -0.53
C GLY A 146 -7.74 -11.05 0.48
N THR A 147 -6.60 -11.63 0.10
CA THR A 147 -5.42 -11.74 0.96
C THR A 147 -4.47 -10.53 0.85
N ARG A 148 -4.39 -9.88 -0.32
CA ARG A 148 -3.50 -8.73 -0.55
C ARG A 148 -4.26 -7.41 -0.63
N SER A 149 -4.27 -6.69 0.49
CA SER A 149 -4.87 -5.35 0.57
C SER A 149 -4.36 -4.39 -0.53
N ASN A 150 -3.08 -4.49 -0.90
CA ASN A 150 -2.47 -3.63 -1.93
C ASN A 150 -3.03 -3.88 -3.33
N ALA A 151 -3.24 -5.15 -3.72
CA ALA A 151 -3.81 -5.49 -5.02
C ALA A 151 -5.25 -4.97 -5.17
N ARG A 152 -6.05 -5.04 -4.09
CA ARG A 152 -7.40 -4.48 -4.07
C ARG A 152 -7.42 -2.96 -4.22
N LYS A 153 -6.49 -2.25 -3.58
CA LYS A 153 -6.36 -0.79 -3.72
C LYS A 153 -5.95 -0.40 -5.14
N ILE A 154 -5.04 -1.15 -5.77
CA ILE A 154 -4.63 -0.93 -7.16
C ILE A 154 -5.80 -1.19 -8.11
N LEU A 155 -6.56 -2.28 -7.92
CA LEU A 155 -7.76 -2.54 -8.69
C LEU A 155 -8.79 -1.41 -8.56
N ALA A 156 -9.05 -0.94 -7.34
CA ALA A 156 -9.93 0.19 -7.10
C ALA A 156 -9.42 1.46 -7.80
N GLY A 157 -8.11 1.73 -7.73
CA GLY A 157 -7.50 2.86 -8.43
C GLY A 157 -7.65 2.76 -9.95
N LEU A 158 -7.48 1.57 -10.54
CA LEU A 158 -7.72 1.36 -11.96
C LEU A 158 -9.19 1.62 -12.33
N ILE A 159 -10.14 1.31 -11.44
CA ILE A 159 -11.57 1.64 -11.62
C ILE A 159 -11.79 3.13 -11.72
N PHE A 160 -11.29 3.88 -10.74
CA PHE A 160 -11.37 5.34 -10.75
C PHE A 160 -10.61 5.96 -11.92
N SER A 161 -9.49 5.37 -12.34
CA SER A 161 -8.73 5.83 -13.51
C SER A 161 -9.52 5.73 -14.80
N ALA A 162 -10.26 4.63 -15.03
CA ALA A 162 -11.11 4.52 -16.21
C ALA A 162 -12.32 5.47 -16.16
N LEU A 163 -12.86 5.74 -14.96
CA LEU A 163 -13.89 6.77 -14.81
C LEU A 163 -13.33 8.17 -15.11
N GLY A 164 -12.10 8.44 -14.68
CA GLY A 164 -11.36 9.66 -15.03
C GLY A 164 -11.17 9.80 -16.54
N ASP A 165 -10.78 8.72 -17.22
CA ASP A 165 -10.65 8.69 -18.67
C ASP A 165 -11.94 9.01 -19.40
N ALA A 166 -13.05 8.44 -18.92
CA ALA A 166 -14.39 8.71 -19.45
C ALA A 166 -14.74 10.20 -19.29
N PHE A 167 -14.59 10.77 -18.09
CA PHE A 167 -14.86 12.20 -17.88
C PHE A 167 -13.96 13.13 -18.71
N LEU A 168 -12.70 12.76 -18.94
CA LEU A 168 -11.78 13.54 -19.77
C LEU A 168 -12.17 13.57 -21.26
N ILE A 169 -13.01 12.65 -21.75
CA ILE A 169 -13.57 12.76 -23.11
C ILE A 169 -14.47 14.00 -23.23
N TRP A 170 -15.22 14.32 -22.18
CA TRP A 170 -16.12 15.48 -22.12
C TRP A 170 -15.51 16.68 -21.38
N GLN A 171 -14.18 16.81 -21.39
CA GLN A 171 -13.49 17.85 -20.63
C GLN A 171 -13.89 19.28 -21.06
N GLU A 172 -14.19 19.49 -22.35
CA GLU A 172 -14.63 20.80 -22.88
C GLU A 172 -16.07 21.14 -22.49
N GLN A 173 -16.86 20.16 -22.06
CA GLN A 173 -18.23 20.33 -21.55
C GLN A 173 -18.27 20.52 -20.02
N GLY A 174 -17.11 20.76 -19.39
CA GLY A 174 -17.00 21.02 -17.94
C GLY A 174 -16.70 19.79 -17.08
N TYR A 175 -16.51 18.60 -17.66
CA TYR A 175 -16.18 17.39 -16.90
C TYR A 175 -14.69 17.27 -16.52
N PHE A 176 -13.84 18.24 -16.89
CA PHE A 176 -12.42 18.23 -16.57
C PHE A 176 -12.16 18.05 -15.06
N VAL A 177 -12.86 18.82 -14.22
CA VAL A 177 -12.71 18.74 -12.75
C VAL A 177 -13.17 17.38 -12.20
N HIS A 178 -14.23 16.79 -12.77
CA HIS A 178 -14.70 15.47 -12.40
C HIS A 178 -13.67 14.40 -12.76
N GLY A 179 -13.08 14.47 -13.96
CA GLY A 179 -11.97 13.61 -14.36
C GLY A 179 -10.79 13.73 -13.42
N LEU A 180 -10.38 14.96 -13.11
CA LEU A 180 -9.29 15.23 -12.18
C LEU A 180 -9.56 14.67 -10.77
N LEU A 181 -10.79 14.79 -10.27
CA LEU A 181 -11.17 14.22 -8.98
C LEU A 181 -11.06 12.68 -8.97
N MET A 182 -11.49 12.01 -10.04
CA MET A 182 -11.35 10.56 -10.16
C MET A 182 -9.87 10.14 -10.22
N PHE A 183 -9.01 10.90 -10.91
CA PHE A 183 -7.58 10.65 -10.89
C PHE A 183 -6.94 10.96 -9.52
N ALA A 184 -7.41 11.98 -8.80
CA ALA A 184 -6.97 12.25 -7.43
C ALA A 184 -7.28 11.07 -6.50
N ILE A 185 -8.48 10.48 -6.60
CA ILE A 185 -8.84 9.26 -5.85
C ILE A 185 -7.93 8.09 -6.26
N THR A 186 -7.65 7.94 -7.55
CA THR A 186 -6.72 6.93 -8.08
C THR A 186 -5.34 7.03 -7.43
N HIS A 187 -4.77 8.23 -7.40
CA HIS A 187 -3.47 8.51 -6.80
C HIS A 187 -3.44 8.25 -5.29
N ILE A 188 -4.51 8.58 -4.55
CA ILE A 188 -4.63 8.24 -3.12
C ILE A 188 -4.63 6.71 -2.93
N LEU A 189 -5.37 5.98 -3.76
CA LEU A 189 -5.45 4.52 -3.68
C LEU A 189 -4.10 3.87 -4.00
N TYR A 190 -3.38 4.35 -5.02
CA TYR A 190 -2.04 3.87 -5.37
C TYR A 190 -1.02 4.19 -4.28
N THR A 191 -1.03 5.41 -3.76
CA THR A 191 -0.21 5.79 -2.60
C THR A 191 -0.45 4.84 -1.42
N SER A 192 -1.72 4.56 -1.12
CA SER A 192 -2.11 3.65 -0.04
C SER A 192 -1.69 2.20 -0.32
N ALA A 193 -1.60 1.79 -1.59
CA ALA A 193 -1.09 0.48 -2.01
C ALA A 193 0.44 0.37 -1.92
N PHE A 194 1.16 1.45 -2.24
CA PHE A 194 2.62 1.51 -2.11
C PHE A 194 3.06 1.52 -0.64
N GLY A 195 2.22 2.05 0.24
CA GLY A 195 2.41 2.02 1.69
C GLY A 195 3.32 3.12 2.21
N MET A 196 3.34 3.28 3.54
CA MET A 196 4.02 4.39 4.21
C MET A 196 5.42 4.05 4.73
N LYS A 197 5.88 2.80 4.54
CA LYS A 197 7.20 2.35 5.01
C LYS A 197 8.04 1.82 3.83
N PRO A 198 9.34 2.16 3.75
CA PRO A 198 10.04 3.18 4.56
C PRO A 198 9.63 4.61 4.13
N LEU A 199 9.71 5.59 5.04
CA LEU A 199 9.37 6.97 4.71
C LEU A 199 10.40 7.62 3.76
N ASN A 200 11.68 7.28 3.92
CA ASN A 200 12.85 7.82 3.20
C ASN A 200 12.65 9.25 2.63
N PRO A 201 12.98 10.30 3.40
CA PRO A 201 12.73 11.69 2.99
C PRO A 201 13.62 12.16 1.82
N GLU A 202 14.77 11.53 1.60
CA GLU A 202 15.73 11.91 0.55
C GLU A 202 15.12 11.89 -0.87
N PRO A 203 14.51 10.79 -1.36
CA PRO A 203 13.79 10.81 -2.63
C PRO A 203 12.57 11.74 -2.60
N GLY A 204 12.00 12.00 -1.41
CA GLY A 204 10.90 12.94 -1.23
C GLY A 204 11.31 14.37 -1.56
N CYS A 205 12.50 14.80 -1.14
CA CYS A 205 13.04 16.11 -1.51
C CYS A 205 13.17 16.26 -3.02
N GLY A 206 13.69 15.25 -3.73
CA GLY A 206 13.79 15.27 -5.19
C GLY A 206 12.42 15.42 -5.87
N VAL A 207 11.42 14.66 -5.41
CA VAL A 207 10.06 14.76 -5.95
C VAL A 207 9.42 16.11 -5.66
N VAL A 208 9.61 16.66 -4.46
CA VAL A 208 9.11 18.00 -4.10
C VAL A 208 9.72 19.08 -5.00
N VAL A 209 11.02 19.00 -5.31
CA VAL A 209 11.67 19.93 -6.24
C VAL A 209 11.06 19.81 -7.64
N ILE A 210 10.88 18.60 -8.17
CA ILE A 210 10.26 18.36 -9.48
C ILE A 210 8.82 18.89 -9.53
N CYS A 211 8.01 18.60 -8.51
CA CYS A 211 6.65 19.11 -8.37
C CYS A 211 6.62 20.64 -8.25
N GLY A 212 7.56 21.23 -7.51
CA GLY A 212 7.70 22.67 -7.35
C GLY A 212 8.03 23.36 -8.67
N ILE A 213 9.01 22.84 -9.42
CA ILE A 213 9.35 23.32 -10.76
C ILE A 213 8.14 23.20 -11.68
N SER A 214 7.45 22.04 -11.67
CA SER A 214 6.26 21.81 -12.49
C SER A 214 5.14 22.80 -12.18
N TYR A 215 4.89 23.08 -10.90
CA TYR A 215 3.90 24.08 -10.51
C TYR A 215 4.32 25.51 -10.89
N CYS A 216 5.59 25.88 -10.68
CA CYS A 216 6.11 27.19 -11.08
C CYS A 216 5.98 27.43 -12.60
N LEU A 217 6.15 26.37 -13.42
CA LEU A 217 5.93 26.45 -14.87
C LEU A 217 4.45 26.67 -15.23
N LEU A 218 3.52 26.05 -14.50
CA LEU A 218 2.08 26.18 -14.74
C LEU A 218 1.51 27.49 -14.18
N TYR A 219 2.03 27.97 -13.05
CA TYR A 219 1.48 29.07 -12.26
C TYR A 219 1.10 30.34 -13.05
N PRO A 220 1.94 30.85 -13.99
CA PRO A 220 1.61 32.05 -14.77
C PRO A 220 0.34 31.92 -15.63
N TYR A 221 -0.06 30.68 -15.95
CA TYR A 221 -1.19 30.37 -16.82
C TYR A 221 -2.45 29.98 -16.04
N LEU A 222 -2.35 29.78 -14.72
CA LEU A 222 -3.47 29.39 -13.87
C LEU A 222 -4.24 30.63 -13.42
N SER A 223 -5.57 30.56 -13.46
CA SER A 223 -6.45 31.62 -12.97
C SER A 223 -7.57 31.08 -12.08
N GLY A 224 -7.99 31.90 -11.12
CA GLY A 224 -9.11 31.61 -10.25
C GLY A 224 -8.92 30.33 -9.41
N PRO A 225 -9.96 29.46 -9.29
CA PRO A 225 -9.88 28.24 -8.49
C PRO A 225 -8.81 27.23 -8.96
N PHE A 226 -8.44 27.26 -10.24
CA PHE A 226 -7.48 26.32 -10.80
C PHE A 226 -6.07 26.47 -10.22
N THR A 227 -5.69 27.66 -9.74
CA THR A 227 -4.40 27.89 -9.06
C THR A 227 -4.24 26.97 -7.86
N TYR A 228 -5.26 26.90 -6.99
CA TYR A 228 -5.24 26.07 -5.80
C TYR A 228 -5.47 24.59 -6.12
N LEU A 229 -6.41 24.31 -7.02
CA LEU A 229 -6.80 22.94 -7.37
C LEU A 229 -5.64 22.18 -8.05
N VAL A 230 -4.89 22.84 -8.95
CA VAL A 230 -3.70 22.25 -9.57
C VAL A 230 -2.56 22.08 -8.56
N ALA A 231 -2.36 23.03 -7.65
CA ALA A 231 -1.34 22.90 -6.58
C ALA A 231 -1.60 21.68 -5.70
N VAL A 232 -2.84 21.50 -5.24
CA VAL A 232 -3.26 20.34 -4.43
C VAL A 232 -3.08 19.05 -5.23
N TYR A 233 -3.47 19.04 -6.50
CA TYR A 233 -3.32 17.86 -7.35
C TYR A 233 -1.86 17.47 -7.56
N ILE A 234 -0.97 18.44 -7.83
CA ILE A 234 0.47 18.21 -7.98
C ILE A 234 1.09 17.67 -6.69
N ALA A 235 0.67 18.20 -5.53
CA ALA A 235 1.13 17.67 -4.24
C ALA A 235 0.69 16.21 -4.03
N LEU A 236 -0.53 15.88 -4.44
CA LEU A 236 -1.09 14.54 -4.31
C LEU A 236 -0.37 13.52 -5.21
N ILE A 237 -0.21 13.83 -6.51
CA ILE A 237 0.52 12.95 -7.42
C ILE A 237 2.02 12.88 -7.08
N GLY A 238 2.60 13.99 -6.61
CA GLY A 238 3.97 14.03 -6.08
C GLY A 238 4.12 13.13 -4.86
N PHE A 239 3.15 13.14 -3.95
CA PHE A 239 3.15 12.24 -2.80
C PHE A 239 3.10 10.77 -3.24
N MET A 240 2.27 10.42 -4.22
CA MET A 240 2.27 9.08 -4.82
C MET A 240 3.63 8.70 -5.40
N GLY A 241 4.23 9.60 -6.20
CA GLY A 241 5.55 9.41 -6.80
C GLY A 241 6.63 9.17 -5.75
N TRP A 242 6.67 9.99 -4.70
CA TRP A 242 7.58 9.80 -3.56
C TRP A 242 7.36 8.45 -2.88
N ARG A 243 6.12 8.04 -2.60
CA ARG A 243 5.86 6.73 -1.97
C ARG A 243 6.32 5.56 -2.84
N ALA A 244 6.16 5.66 -4.16
CA ALA A 244 6.65 4.65 -5.09
C ALA A 244 8.19 4.57 -5.08
N ILE A 245 8.87 5.72 -5.17
CA ILE A 245 10.34 5.80 -5.20
C ILE A 245 10.94 5.39 -3.84
N ALA A 246 10.39 5.87 -2.72
CA ALA A 246 10.85 5.49 -1.38
C ALA A 246 10.67 3.98 -1.10
N GLY A 247 9.68 3.35 -1.74
CA GLY A 247 9.47 1.91 -1.68
C GLY A 247 10.54 1.10 -2.41
N VAL A 248 11.19 1.71 -3.40
CA VAL A 248 12.39 1.20 -4.05
C VAL A 248 13.58 1.62 -3.19
N GLN A 249 14.06 0.74 -2.32
CA GLN A 249 15.27 1.00 -1.56
C GLN A 249 16.48 0.94 -2.52
N LEU A 250 16.70 1.99 -3.32
CA LEU A 250 17.75 2.08 -4.35
C LEU A 250 19.17 1.83 -3.81
N PHE A 251 19.38 2.03 -2.51
CA PHE A 251 20.69 1.96 -1.86
C PHE A 251 20.89 0.73 -0.96
N ASN A 252 19.86 -0.11 -0.80
CA ASN A 252 20.01 -1.43 -0.18
C ASN A 252 19.77 -2.44 -1.30
N ASP A 253 20.53 -3.54 -1.39
CA ASP A 253 20.49 -4.54 -2.48
C ASP A 253 19.15 -5.31 -2.66
N LEU A 254 18.03 -4.75 -2.21
CA LEU A 254 16.66 -5.27 -2.24
C LEU A 254 15.84 -4.65 -3.38
N TRP A 255 16.38 -4.61 -4.59
CA TRP A 255 15.65 -4.18 -5.79
C TRP A 255 14.74 -5.30 -6.27
N THR A 256 13.47 -5.30 -5.87
CA THR A 256 12.49 -6.24 -6.44
C THR A 256 11.88 -5.68 -7.73
N TRP A 257 11.71 -6.53 -8.75
CA TRP A 257 11.02 -6.17 -10.01
C TRP A 257 9.68 -5.46 -9.78
N THR A 258 8.89 -5.90 -8.80
CA THR A 258 7.61 -5.30 -8.43
C THR A 258 7.74 -3.85 -7.96
N LYS A 259 8.78 -3.54 -7.17
CA LYS A 259 9.06 -2.17 -6.70
C LYS A 259 9.52 -1.28 -7.85
N LEU A 260 10.31 -1.82 -8.78
CA LEU A 260 10.69 -1.10 -10.00
C LEU A 260 9.50 -0.75 -10.87
N CYS A 261 8.60 -1.70 -11.09
CA CYS A 261 7.37 -1.45 -11.83
C CYS A 261 6.52 -0.37 -11.15
N ALA A 262 6.39 -0.37 -9.81
CA ALA A 262 5.69 0.69 -9.10
C ALA A 262 6.33 2.08 -9.32
N CYS A 263 7.66 2.17 -9.21
CA CYS A 263 8.40 3.41 -9.39
C CYS A 263 8.32 3.94 -10.83
N LEU A 264 8.68 3.12 -11.81
CA LEU A 264 8.61 3.51 -13.22
C LEU A 264 7.18 3.83 -13.64
N GLY A 265 6.21 3.08 -13.14
CA GLY A 265 4.79 3.35 -13.35
C GLY A 265 4.35 4.70 -12.79
N ALA A 266 4.73 5.02 -11.54
CA ALA A 266 4.40 6.31 -10.93
C ALA A 266 5.04 7.50 -11.67
N VAL A 267 6.30 7.37 -12.09
CA VAL A 267 7.00 8.41 -12.87
C VAL A 267 6.32 8.64 -14.22
N LEU A 268 5.97 7.57 -14.94
CA LEU A 268 5.26 7.69 -16.22
C LEU A 268 3.87 8.32 -16.04
N PHE A 269 3.18 8.03 -14.94
CA PHE A 269 1.91 8.69 -14.62
C PHE A 269 2.11 10.20 -14.40
N MET A 270 3.12 10.58 -13.61
CA MET A 270 3.45 12.00 -13.41
C MET A 270 3.74 12.73 -14.73
N VAL A 271 4.47 12.08 -15.65
CA VAL A 271 4.75 12.64 -16.99
C VAL A 271 3.47 12.80 -17.81
N SER A 272 2.58 11.80 -17.79
CA SER A 272 1.28 11.86 -18.45
C SER A 272 0.47 13.07 -17.96
N ASP A 273 0.31 13.20 -16.63
CA ASP A 273 -0.52 14.25 -16.02
C ASP A 273 0.08 15.64 -16.20
N LEU A 274 1.42 15.77 -16.15
CA LEU A 274 2.10 17.02 -16.47
C LEU A 274 1.82 17.41 -17.94
N THR A 275 1.85 16.46 -18.86
CA THR A 275 1.54 16.71 -20.27
C THR A 275 0.08 17.15 -20.45
N ILE A 276 -0.86 16.55 -19.71
CA ILE A 276 -2.27 17.00 -19.68
C ILE A 276 -2.35 18.45 -19.18
N ALA A 277 -1.69 18.77 -18.07
CA ALA A 277 -1.73 20.10 -17.47
C ALA A 277 -1.13 21.18 -18.40
N VAL A 278 0.05 20.93 -18.97
CA VAL A 278 0.69 21.87 -19.92
C VAL A 278 -0.18 22.06 -21.15
N ASN A 279 -0.72 20.98 -21.73
CA ASN A 279 -1.58 21.05 -22.91
C ASN A 279 -2.90 21.80 -22.64
N LYS A 280 -3.44 21.71 -21.42
CA LYS A 280 -4.72 22.35 -21.06
C LYS A 280 -4.55 23.82 -20.67
N PHE A 281 -3.51 24.16 -19.92
CA PHE A 281 -3.36 25.49 -19.30
C PHE A 281 -2.34 26.38 -20.00
N CYS A 282 -1.22 25.84 -20.48
CA CYS A 282 -0.12 26.66 -21.01
C CYS A 282 -0.22 26.88 -22.51
N PHE A 283 -0.08 25.80 -23.28
CA PHE A 283 -0.05 25.85 -24.75
C PHE A 283 -0.36 24.46 -25.33
N PRO A 284 -0.93 24.37 -26.54
CA PRO A 284 -1.18 23.10 -27.19
C PRO A 284 0.14 22.37 -27.46
N VAL A 285 0.30 21.18 -26.85
CA VAL A 285 1.50 20.37 -27.02
C VAL A 285 1.34 19.52 -28.28
N PRO A 286 2.31 19.54 -29.22
CA PRO A 286 2.23 18.72 -30.43
C PRO A 286 2.21 17.25 -30.05
N TYR A 287 1.30 16.49 -30.67
CA TYR A 287 1.09 15.07 -30.38
C TYR A 287 0.77 14.74 -28.90
N SER A 288 0.26 15.71 -28.14
CA SER A 288 -0.06 15.55 -26.70
C SER A 288 -0.86 14.29 -26.41
N ARG A 289 -1.90 14.02 -27.19
CA ARG A 289 -2.72 12.81 -27.06
C ARG A 289 -1.89 11.52 -27.13
N ALA A 290 -0.94 11.43 -28.06
CA ALA A 290 -0.10 10.24 -28.19
C ALA A 290 0.78 10.06 -26.96
N ILE A 291 1.45 11.14 -26.54
CA ILE A 291 2.37 11.16 -25.41
C ILE A 291 1.64 10.80 -24.12
N ILE A 292 0.51 11.45 -23.86
CA ILE A 292 -0.34 11.21 -22.69
C ILE A 292 -0.76 9.75 -22.65
N MET A 293 -1.39 9.23 -23.71
CA MET A 293 -1.96 7.89 -23.68
C MET A 293 -0.88 6.80 -23.65
N ALA A 294 0.27 7.01 -24.32
CA ALA A 294 1.37 6.05 -24.28
C ALA A 294 2.00 5.97 -22.88
N THR A 295 2.31 7.11 -22.28
CA THR A 295 2.89 7.17 -20.93
C THR A 295 1.89 6.68 -19.87
N TYR A 296 0.62 7.06 -19.98
CA TYR A 296 -0.45 6.62 -19.09
C TYR A 296 -0.72 5.12 -19.14
N TYR A 297 -0.88 4.52 -20.33
CA TYR A 297 -1.12 3.08 -20.41
C TYR A 297 0.08 2.27 -19.94
N ALA A 298 1.30 2.72 -20.26
CA ALA A 298 2.52 2.12 -19.73
C ALA A 298 2.58 2.24 -18.19
N ALA A 299 2.24 3.40 -17.64
CA ALA A 299 2.14 3.62 -16.20
C ALA A 299 1.19 2.62 -15.54
N GLN A 300 -0.02 2.49 -16.08
CA GLN A 300 -1.06 1.65 -15.52
C GLN A 300 -0.72 0.16 -15.58
N MET A 301 -0.10 -0.28 -16.67
CA MET A 301 0.41 -1.64 -16.80
C MET A 301 1.49 -1.93 -15.74
N LEU A 302 2.46 -1.04 -15.58
CA LEU A 302 3.55 -1.21 -14.61
C LEU A 302 3.04 -1.18 -13.16
N ILE A 303 2.12 -0.27 -12.84
CA ILE A 303 1.48 -0.23 -11.52
C ILE A 303 0.69 -1.53 -11.27
N SER A 304 0.00 -2.08 -12.27
CA SER A 304 -0.69 -3.36 -12.15
C SER A 304 0.27 -4.53 -11.93
N LEU A 305 1.40 -4.56 -12.66
CA LEU A 305 2.45 -5.57 -12.48
C LEU A 305 3.12 -5.48 -11.11
N SER A 306 3.16 -4.30 -10.49
CA SER A 306 3.80 -4.10 -9.18
C SER A 306 3.20 -4.90 -8.03
N VAL A 307 1.96 -5.39 -8.17
CA VAL A 307 1.31 -6.23 -7.14
C VAL A 307 1.34 -7.71 -7.44
N VAL A 308 1.71 -8.09 -8.66
CA VAL A 308 1.81 -9.49 -9.10
C VAL A 308 3.21 -9.98 -8.76
N GLU A 309 3.30 -10.82 -7.72
CA GLU A 309 4.53 -11.58 -7.47
C GLU A 309 4.57 -12.75 -8.42
N CYS A 310 5.62 -12.80 -9.25
CA CYS A 310 5.92 -14.00 -10.00
C CYS A 310 6.41 -15.05 -9.00
N LYS A 311 5.57 -16.04 -8.71
CA LYS A 311 6.02 -17.25 -8.03
C LYS A 311 6.95 -17.97 -8.99
N ASP A 312 8.21 -18.14 -8.61
CA ASP A 312 9.12 -19.04 -9.31
C ASP A 312 8.44 -20.42 -9.44
N ASP A 313 8.42 -20.95 -10.66
CA ASP A 313 7.77 -22.22 -11.02
C ASP A 313 8.32 -23.45 -10.25
N ASN A 314 9.35 -23.27 -9.42
CA ASN A 314 9.87 -24.32 -8.56
C ASN A 314 8.85 -24.77 -7.48
N ASP A 315 7.95 -23.87 -7.05
CA ASP A 315 6.94 -24.17 -6.02
C ASP A 315 5.76 -24.99 -6.57
N ARG A 316 5.53 -24.96 -7.90
CA ARG A 316 4.53 -25.82 -8.56
C ARG A 316 5.00 -27.25 -8.73
N ASN A 317 6.30 -27.47 -8.96
CA ASN A 317 6.85 -28.81 -9.08
C ASN A 317 6.90 -29.53 -7.73
N VAL A 318 7.21 -28.82 -6.64
CA VAL A 318 7.17 -29.37 -5.28
C VAL A 318 5.74 -29.74 -4.85
N ARG A 319 4.72 -28.95 -5.23
CA ARG A 319 3.30 -29.30 -4.97
C ARG A 319 2.72 -30.38 -5.87
N LYS A 320 3.36 -30.69 -7.00
CA LYS A 320 3.00 -31.83 -7.86
C LYS A 320 3.72 -33.12 -7.45
N MET A 321 4.75 -33.01 -6.62
CA MET A 321 5.54 -34.14 -6.10
C MET A 321 5.13 -34.58 -4.69
N ASN A 322 4.22 -33.85 -4.03
CA ASN A 322 3.58 -34.23 -2.76
C ASN A 322 2.08 -34.46 -2.98
#